data_AF-A0A0H5PYF1-F1
#
_entry.id   AF-A0A0H5PYF1-F1
#
_cell.length_a   1.000
_cell.length_b   1.000
_cell.length_c   1.000
_cell.angle_alpha   90.00
_cell.angle_beta   90.00
_cell.angle_gamma   90.00
#
_symmetry.space_group_name_H-M   'P 1'
#
loop_
_entity.id
_entity.type
_entity.pdbx_description
1 polymer ?
#
loop_
_entity_poly.entity_id
_entity_poly.type
_entity_poly.pdbx_seq_one_letter_code
_entity_poly.pdbx_strand_id
1 'polypeptide(L)'
;MKDTTDQDTGDMFGIKRGRGRPKTGTAKSGAERQAAYRTKQQENNVTVTINRGLLEGLDAQMQAIRDGGSAVVLTSEQAGEILRALRTAEKKQLRG
;
A
#
# COMPACT_ATOMS: atom_id res chain seq x y z
N MET A 1 -15.65 39.49 17.95
CA MET A 1 -16.09 38.12 18.33
C MET A 1 -16.93 37.62 17.17
N LYS A 2 -16.55 36.51 16.53
CA LYS A 2 -17.27 35.97 15.36
C LYS A 2 -18.44 35.17 15.90
N ASP A 3 -19.65 35.48 15.43
CA ASP A 3 -20.88 34.86 15.93
C ASP A 3 -20.93 33.38 15.51
N THR A 4 -21.16 32.49 16.47
CA THR A 4 -20.98 31.03 16.30
C THR A 4 -22.20 30.36 15.67
N THR A 5 -23.31 31.09 15.61
CA THR A 5 -24.62 30.64 15.08
C THR A 5 -24.89 31.08 13.64
N ASP A 6 -23.96 31.82 13.03
CA ASP A 6 -24.07 32.28 11.64
C ASP A 6 -23.54 31.19 10.68
N GLN A 7 -24.41 30.21 10.38
CA GLN A 7 -24.12 29.11 9.44
C GLN A 7 -24.39 29.51 7.98
N ASP A 8 -25.11 30.61 7.73
CA ASP A 8 -25.58 31.01 6.41
C ASP A 8 -24.62 31.98 5.70
N THR A 9 -23.89 32.83 6.43
CA THR A 9 -23.00 33.83 5.81
C THR A 9 -21.74 33.19 5.18
N GLY A 10 -21.38 31.96 5.58
CA GLY A 10 -20.33 31.18 4.93
C GLY A 10 -20.69 30.71 3.51
N ASP A 11 -22.00 30.58 3.21
CA ASP A 11 -22.51 30.10 1.92
C ASP A 11 -22.79 31.24 0.93
N MET A 12 -22.97 32.48 1.42
CA MET A 12 -23.09 33.68 0.58
C MET A 12 -21.80 34.03 -0.19
N PHE A 13 -20.64 33.57 0.31
CA PHE A 13 -19.35 33.64 -0.40
C PHE A 13 -18.86 32.23 -0.69
N GLY A 14 -19.62 31.50 -1.51
CA GLY A 14 -19.39 30.09 -1.85
C GLY A 14 -17.91 29.71 -1.93
N ILE A 15 -17.56 28.56 -1.36
CA ILE A 15 -16.20 28.01 -1.22
C ILE A 15 -15.32 28.44 -2.40
N LYS A 16 -14.31 29.29 -2.14
CA LYS A 16 -13.40 29.84 -3.16
C LYS A 16 -12.87 28.70 -4.02
N ARG A 17 -13.38 28.60 -5.26
CA ARG A 17 -13.10 27.47 -6.16
C ARG A 17 -11.68 27.61 -6.70
N GLY A 18 -10.81 26.66 -6.38
CA GLY A 18 -9.57 26.49 -7.14
C GLY A 18 -9.90 26.20 -8.61
N ARG A 19 -9.12 26.76 -9.54
CA ARG A 19 -9.25 26.47 -10.98
C ARG A 19 -9.14 24.94 -11.19
N GLY A 20 -10.05 24.37 -11.99
CA GLY A 20 -10.08 22.93 -12.30
C GLY A 20 -11.00 22.05 -11.43
N ARG A 21 -11.66 22.58 -10.39
CA ARG A 21 -12.67 21.81 -9.63
C ARG A 21 -13.99 21.70 -10.44
N PRO A 22 -14.44 20.50 -10.83
CA PRO A 22 -15.67 20.30 -11.61
C PRO A 22 -16.88 20.96 -10.94
N LYS A 23 -17.85 21.43 -11.75
CA LYS A 23 -19.09 22.07 -11.27
C LYS A 23 -20.03 21.06 -10.60
N THR A 24 -19.88 19.77 -10.90
CA THR A 24 -20.70 18.68 -10.35
C THR A 24 -20.03 18.07 -9.11
N GLY A 25 -20.84 17.82 -8.07
CA GLY A 25 -20.43 17.32 -6.75
C GLY A 25 -19.86 15.89 -6.73
N THR A 26 -19.51 15.31 -7.88
CA THR A 26 -18.95 13.97 -8.02
C THR A 26 -17.42 13.95 -7.91
N ALA A 27 -16.80 15.10 -7.64
CA ALA A 27 -15.37 15.20 -7.45
C ALA A 27 -14.95 14.54 -6.12
N LYS A 28 -14.26 13.39 -6.21
CA LYS A 28 -13.71 12.70 -5.04
C LYS A 28 -12.89 13.66 -4.18
N SER A 29 -13.16 13.65 -2.87
CA SER A 29 -12.34 14.36 -1.89
C SER A 29 -10.90 13.86 -1.91
N GLY A 30 -9.95 14.64 -1.38
CA GLY A 30 -8.56 14.19 -1.27
C GLY A 30 -8.43 12.89 -0.46
N ALA A 31 -9.23 12.76 0.60
CA ALA A 31 -9.29 11.58 1.45
C ALA A 31 -9.81 10.34 0.70
N GLU A 32 -10.89 10.49 -0.08
CA GLU A 32 -11.44 9.39 -0.89
C GLU A 32 -10.45 8.89 -1.95
N ARG A 33 -9.67 9.79 -2.55
CA ARG A 33 -8.63 9.39 -3.51
C ARG A 33 -7.52 8.60 -2.83
N GLN A 34 -7.08 9.02 -1.64
CA GLN A 34 -6.07 8.29 -0.87
C GLN A 34 -6.61 6.93 -0.39
N ALA A 35 -7.87 6.85 0.02
CA ALA A 35 -8.52 5.59 0.36
C ALA A 35 -8.56 4.64 -0.84
N ALA A 36 -9.04 5.10 -1.99
CA ALA A 36 -9.08 4.31 -3.22
C ALA A 36 -7.68 3.86 -3.67
N TYR A 37 -6.66 4.71 -3.52
CA TYR A 37 -5.28 4.34 -3.80
C TYR A 37 -4.80 3.22 -2.86
N ARG A 38 -5.05 3.34 -1.55
CA ARG A 38 -4.68 2.30 -0.58
C ARG A 38 -5.38 0.97 -0.87
N THR A 39 -6.66 0.98 -1.21
CA THR A 39 -7.39 -0.22 -1.62
C THR A 39 -6.77 -0.86 -2.86
N LYS A 40 -6.50 -0.06 -3.90
CA LYS A 40 -5.83 -0.56 -5.13
C LYS A 40 -4.44 -1.16 -4.83
N GLN A 41 -3.68 -0.56 -3.92
CA GLN A 41 -2.38 -1.11 -3.53
C GLN A 41 -2.51 -2.44 -2.78
N GLN A 42 -3.58 -2.65 -2.00
CA GLN A 42 -3.85 -3.92 -1.30
C GLN A 42 -4.34 -5.00 -2.26
N GLU A 43 -5.11 -4.64 -3.29
CA GLU A 43 -5.56 -5.58 -4.33
C GLU A 43 -4.38 -6.11 -5.15
N ASN A 44 -3.39 -5.26 -5.44
CA ASN A 44 -2.28 -5.61 -6.33
C ASN A 44 -1.05 -6.20 -5.63
N ASN A 45 -0.88 -5.94 -4.34
CA ASN A 45 0.37 -6.27 -3.64
C ASN A 45 0.13 -7.09 -2.38
N VAL A 46 1.02 -8.04 -2.13
CA VAL A 46 1.10 -8.77 -0.86
C VAL A 46 2.29 -8.22 -0.07
N THR A 47 2.04 -7.79 1.17
CA THR A 47 3.09 -7.32 2.08
C THR A 47 3.60 -8.47 2.94
N VAL A 48 4.90 -8.77 2.87
CA VAL A 48 5.53 -9.88 3.59
C VAL A 48 6.56 -9.31 4.57
N THR A 49 6.53 -9.77 5.82
CA THR A 49 7.54 -9.41 6.82
C THR A 49 8.56 -10.54 6.93
N ILE A 50 9.83 -10.23 6.69
CA ILE A 50 10.94 -11.19 6.70
C ILE A 50 12.06 -10.62 7.58
N ASN A 51 12.79 -11.49 8.28
CA ASN A 51 13.95 -11.11 9.06
C ASN A 51 15.04 -10.50 8.17
N ARG A 52 15.63 -9.38 8.62
CA ARG A 52 16.61 -8.61 7.84
C ARG A 52 17.82 -9.43 7.40
N GLY A 53 18.31 -10.32 8.26
CA GLY A 53 19.45 -11.20 7.95
C GLY A 53 19.17 -12.24 6.86
N LEU A 54 17.90 -12.52 6.58
CA LEU A 54 17.49 -13.44 5.51
C LEU A 54 17.30 -12.73 4.17
N LEU A 55 17.20 -11.39 4.17
CA LEU A 55 16.95 -10.61 2.97
C LEU A 55 18.12 -10.70 1.99
N GLU A 56 19.35 -10.56 2.50
CA GLU A 56 20.57 -10.61 1.68
C GLU A 56 20.76 -12.01 1.06
N GLY A 57 20.51 -13.07 1.84
CA GLY A 57 20.55 -14.46 1.34
C GLY A 57 19.48 -14.74 0.29
N LEU A 58 18.27 -14.19 0.47
CA LEU A 58 17.20 -14.29 -0.53
C LEU A 58 17.57 -13.57 -1.83
N ASP A 59 18.11 -12.35 -1.75
CA ASP A 59 18.53 -11.59 -2.92
C ASP A 59 19.62 -12.32 -3.71
N ALA A 60 20.65 -12.80 -3.01
CA ALA A 60 21.72 -13.59 -3.62
C ALA A 60 21.21 -14.90 -4.25
N GLN A 61 20.27 -15.60 -3.61
CA GLN A 61 19.65 -16.80 -4.18
C GLN A 61 18.85 -16.47 -5.44
N MET A 62 18.08 -15.38 -5.45
CA MET A 62 17.28 -14.96 -6.60
C MET A 62 18.16 -14.52 -7.77
N GLN A 63 19.27 -13.84 -7.47
CA GLN A 63 20.27 -13.45 -8.47
C GLN A 63 20.96 -14.68 -9.08
N ALA A 64 21.35 -15.67 -8.25
CA ALA A 64 21.93 -16.92 -8.73
C ALA A 64 20.97 -17.67 -9.69
N ILE A 65 19.68 -17.75 -9.34
CA ILE A 65 18.66 -18.36 -10.21
C ILE A 65 18.50 -17.58 -11.53
N ARG A 66 18.47 -16.24 -11.47
CA ARG A 66 18.38 -15.38 -12.66
C ARG A 66 19.53 -15.62 -13.63
N ASP A 67 20.74 -15.77 -13.09
CA ASP A 67 21.95 -15.94 -13.88
C ASP A 67 22.15 -17.41 -14.35
N GLY A 68 21.16 -18.28 -14.10
CA GLY A 68 21.18 -19.70 -14.47
C GLY A 68 22.08 -20.55 -13.58
N GLY A 69 22.53 -20.01 -12.46
CA GLY A 69 23.35 -20.70 -11.47
C GLY A 69 22.53 -21.67 -10.62
N SER A 70 23.12 -22.82 -10.29
CA SER A 70 22.57 -23.82 -9.36
C SER A 70 23.07 -23.63 -7.92
N ALA A 71 23.73 -22.49 -7.63
CA ALA A 71 24.26 -22.22 -6.31
C ALA A 71 23.13 -22.10 -5.28
N VAL A 72 23.22 -22.93 -4.24
CA VAL A 72 22.33 -22.87 -3.08
C VAL A 72 23.01 -21.99 -2.03
N VAL A 73 22.53 -20.75 -1.93
CA VAL A 73 23.05 -19.72 -1.02
C VAL A 73 22.31 -19.76 0.33
N LEU A 74 21.03 -20.09 0.32
CA LEU A 74 20.21 -20.22 1.53
C LEU A 74 20.24 -21.65 2.07
N THR A 75 20.32 -21.80 3.39
CA THR A 75 20.10 -23.11 4.02
C THR A 75 18.62 -23.53 3.90
N SER A 76 18.34 -24.82 4.02
CA SER A 76 16.97 -25.35 4.00
C SER A 76 16.09 -24.75 5.09
N GLU A 77 16.66 -24.48 6.27
CA GLU A 77 15.97 -23.85 7.40
C GLU A 77 15.59 -22.39 7.09
N GLN A 78 16.55 -21.61 6.56
CA GLN A 78 16.33 -20.22 6.16
C GLN A 78 15.29 -20.10 5.04
N ALA A 79 15.36 -20.97 4.04
CA ALA A 79 14.37 -21.05 2.97
C ALA A 79 12.99 -21.42 3.52
N GLY A 80 12.93 -22.34 4.50
CA GLY A 80 11.70 -22.72 5.18
C GLY A 80 11.06 -21.56 5.95
N GLU A 81 11.87 -20.74 6.62
CA GLU A 81 11.40 -19.55 7.33
C GLU A 81 10.80 -18.51 6.37
N ILE A 82 11.48 -18.24 5.26
CA ILE A 82 10.99 -17.34 4.19
C ILE A 82 9.66 -17.88 3.62
N LEU A 83 9.61 -19.18 3.32
CA LEU A 83 8.40 -19.80 2.77
C LEU A 83 7.23 -19.72 3.76
N ARG A 84 7.49 -19.89 5.06
CA ARG A 84 6.48 -19.73 6.09
C ARG A 84 5.96 -18.30 6.12
N ALA A 85 6.84 -17.29 6.09
CA ALA A 85 6.45 -15.89 6.06
C ALA A 85 5.56 -15.56 4.84
N LEU A 86 5.93 -16.05 3.66
CA LEU A 86 5.14 -15.91 2.43
C LEU A 86 3.75 -16.51 2.57
N ARG A 87 3.65 -17.76 3.05
CA ARG A 87 2.36 -18.45 3.24
C ARG A 87 1.48 -17.77 4.28
N THR A 88 2.06 -17.27 5.37
CA THR A 88 1.30 -16.55 6.39
C THR A 88 0.74 -15.24 5.85
N ALA A 89 1.54 -14.49 5.07
CA ALA A 89 1.08 -13.27 4.41
C ALA A 89 -0.01 -13.55 3.37
N GLU A 90 0.17 -14.58 2.53
CA GLU A 90 -0.81 -15.02 1.53
C GLU A 90 -2.15 -15.36 2.18
N LYS A 91 -2.14 -16.22 3.21
CA LYS A 91 -3.37 -16.62 3.91
C LYS A 91 -4.11 -15.41 4.46
N LYS A 92 -3.41 -14.53 5.17
CA LYS A 92 -4.00 -13.37 5.83
C LYS A 92 -4.55 -12.32 4.85
N GLN A 93 -3.89 -12.11 3.70
CA GLN A 93 -4.21 -11.01 2.79
C GLN A 93 -5.08 -11.44 1.61
N LEU A 94 -4.96 -12.68 1.15
CA LEU A 94 -5.67 -13.16 -0.05
C LEU A 94 -6.81 -14.12 0.27
N ARG A 95 -6.74 -14.88 1.36
CA ARG A 95 -7.72 -15.95 1.64
C ARG A 95 -8.70 -15.65 2.77
N GLY A 96 -8.45 -14.62 3.58
CA GLY A 96 -9.28 -14.24 4.72
C GLY A 96 -9.02 -15.12 5.93
#